data_AF-A0A069IPR7-F1
#
_entry.id   AF-A0A069IPR7-F1
#
_cell.length_a   1.000
_cell.length_b   1.000
_cell.length_c   1.000
_cell.angle_alpha   90.00
_cell.angle_beta   90.00
_cell.angle_gamma   90.00
#
_symmetry.space_group_name_H-M   'P 1'
#
loop_
_entity.id
_entity.type
_entity.pdbx_description
1 polymer ?
#
loop_
_entity_poly.entity_id
_entity_poly.type
_entity_poly.pdbx_seq_one_letter_code
_entity_poly.pdbx_strand_id
1 'polypeptide(L)'
;MSDDFTARLTLPYLAAGQMQKHVTLNAALTRLDALLQTAVVSRTLTTQPAAPFDGDLYILPQGAAGTAWSGRPAGALMRFESGGWSVVAAPVGLIALVLDTAVVVVRGEDGWSPLGQWLGELQGLSRLGLGTTADAANPLAVKTNTALFTARGAAEGGDGDLRLTLNKEAAGDVLSLLFQSGYGGRAELGLTGDENLSLKVSPDGSTWVRAFGVDRATGRIAFDKGATRRETTVFTTDGAYEPPSWARWIEAVCVGGGGGGGSGMA
;
A
#
# COMPACT_ATOMS: atom_id res chain seq x y z
N MET A 1 35.96 -6.81 28.16
CA MET A 1 34.78 -5.99 28.52
C MET A 1 34.30 -6.44 29.89
N SER A 2 33.62 -5.54 30.60
CA SER A 2 33.57 -5.50 32.06
C SER A 2 33.09 -6.78 32.74
N ASP A 3 33.92 -7.33 33.64
CA ASP A 3 33.54 -8.38 34.60
C ASP A 3 32.47 -7.90 35.61
N ASP A 4 32.14 -6.61 35.57
CA ASP A 4 31.26 -5.92 36.51
C ASP A 4 29.90 -5.52 35.90
N PHE A 5 29.70 -5.63 34.57
CA PHE A 5 28.46 -5.21 33.91
C PHE A 5 28.01 -6.16 32.78
N THR A 6 26.70 -6.24 32.54
CA THR A 6 26.15 -6.95 31.37
C THR A 6 26.52 -6.26 30.06
N ALA A 7 26.69 -7.05 28.98
CA ALA A 7 27.23 -6.55 27.73
C ALA A 7 26.38 -5.48 27.00
N ARG A 8 25.03 -5.58 27.01
CA ARG A 8 24.18 -4.65 26.23
C ARG A 8 23.65 -3.47 27.04
N LEU A 9 23.06 -3.75 28.20
CA LEU A 9 22.32 -2.79 29.03
C LEU A 9 23.15 -2.26 30.20
N THR A 10 24.42 -2.68 30.30
CA THR A 10 25.36 -2.29 31.36
C THR A 10 24.79 -2.42 32.76
N LEU A 11 24.03 -3.50 33.02
CA LEU A 11 23.49 -3.79 34.34
C LEU A 11 24.62 -4.26 35.26
N PRO A 12 24.77 -3.72 36.48
CA PRO A 12 25.85 -4.10 37.37
C PRO A 12 25.71 -5.55 37.84
N TYR A 13 26.79 -6.31 37.71
CA TYR A 13 26.93 -7.63 38.30
C TYR A 13 27.19 -7.54 39.81
N LEU A 14 26.74 -8.56 40.53
CA LEU A 14 27.06 -8.72 41.93
C LEU A 14 28.50 -9.24 42.06
N ALA A 15 29.32 -8.53 42.83
CA ALA A 15 30.68 -8.92 43.14
C ALA A 15 30.75 -10.29 43.84
N ALA A 16 31.85 -11.00 43.65
CA ALA A 16 32.07 -12.30 44.28
C ALA A 16 32.03 -12.20 45.82
N GLY A 17 31.41 -13.18 46.46
CA GLY A 17 31.20 -13.20 47.91
C GLY A 17 30.84 -14.59 48.44
N GLN A 18 30.69 -14.70 49.77
CA GLN A 18 30.40 -15.96 50.45
C GLN A 18 29.07 -16.58 49.97
N MET A 19 29.04 -17.91 49.85
CA MET A 19 27.90 -18.73 49.35
C MET A 19 27.57 -18.61 47.85
N GLN A 20 28.46 -18.06 47.00
CA GLN A 20 28.34 -18.08 45.53
C GLN A 20 27.02 -17.56 44.92
N LYS A 21 26.24 -16.75 45.65
CA LYS A 21 24.97 -16.17 45.16
C LYS A 21 25.13 -15.34 43.88
N HIS A 22 26.30 -14.73 43.70
CA HIS A 22 26.65 -13.97 42.50
C HIS A 22 26.57 -14.81 41.22
N VAL A 23 26.87 -16.11 41.26
CA VAL A 23 26.84 -16.97 40.06
C VAL A 23 25.42 -17.04 39.50
N THR A 24 24.45 -17.39 40.34
CA THR A 24 23.05 -17.55 39.89
C THR A 24 22.42 -16.20 39.54
N LEU A 25 22.68 -15.15 40.32
CA LEU A 25 22.13 -13.82 40.06
C LEU A 25 22.72 -13.20 38.80
N ASN A 26 24.04 -13.26 38.60
CA ASN A 26 24.68 -12.69 37.41
C ASN A 26 24.24 -13.44 36.16
N ALA A 27 24.11 -14.78 36.20
CA ALA A 27 23.53 -15.54 35.09
C ALA A 27 22.09 -15.10 34.75
N ALA A 28 21.28 -14.76 35.76
CA ALA A 28 19.95 -14.21 35.54
C ALA A 28 19.98 -12.80 34.94
N LEU A 29 20.92 -11.94 35.37
CA LEU A 29 21.13 -10.61 34.80
C LEU A 29 21.60 -10.68 33.34
N THR A 30 22.52 -11.58 33.00
CA THR A 30 22.96 -11.84 31.63
C THR A 30 21.80 -12.32 30.75
N ARG A 31 20.94 -13.19 31.28
CA ARG A 31 19.73 -13.62 30.57
C ARG A 31 18.73 -12.47 30.39
N LEU A 32 18.53 -11.65 31.40
CA LEU A 32 17.66 -10.47 31.34
C LEU A 32 18.17 -9.47 30.30
N ASP A 33 19.48 -9.24 30.24
CA ASP A 33 20.15 -8.39 29.26
C ASP A 33 19.94 -8.86 27.80
N ALA A 34 19.78 -10.17 27.59
CA ALA A 34 19.45 -10.72 26.28
C ALA A 34 17.97 -10.53 25.90
N LEU A 35 17.06 -10.68 26.88
CA LEU A 35 15.62 -10.73 26.66
C LEU A 35 14.91 -9.37 26.76
N LEU A 36 15.46 -8.44 27.55
CA LEU A 36 14.90 -7.11 27.69
C LEU A 36 15.26 -6.27 26.46
N GLN A 37 14.23 -5.70 25.82
CA GLN A 37 14.38 -4.93 24.58
C GLN A 37 15.24 -5.67 23.55
N THR A 38 14.96 -6.96 23.32
CA THR A 38 15.79 -7.84 22.48
C THR A 38 16.06 -7.18 21.13
N ALA A 39 17.33 -6.93 20.84
CA ALA A 39 17.81 -6.39 19.59
C ALA A 39 18.80 -7.39 19.00
N VAL A 40 18.45 -7.95 17.86
CA VAL A 40 19.27 -8.94 17.16
C VAL A 40 19.97 -8.26 15.99
N VAL A 41 21.26 -8.53 15.82
CA VAL A 41 22.07 -7.97 14.73
C VAL A 41 21.51 -8.42 13.39
N SER A 42 21.21 -9.71 13.25
CA SER A 42 20.63 -10.27 12.04
C SER A 42 19.80 -11.52 12.32
N ARG A 43 18.87 -11.80 11.40
CA ARG A 43 18.13 -13.06 11.31
C ARG A 43 18.33 -13.84 10.01
N THR A 44 19.15 -13.33 9.11
CA THR A 44 19.36 -13.87 7.74
C THR A 44 20.78 -14.33 7.49
N LEU A 45 21.71 -13.95 8.36
CA LEU A 45 23.12 -14.30 8.25
C LEU A 45 23.30 -15.83 8.46
N THR A 46 23.77 -16.53 7.45
CA THR A 46 23.88 -18.01 7.45
C THR A 46 25.23 -18.54 7.94
N THR A 47 26.22 -17.67 8.12
CA THR A 47 27.59 -18.06 8.51
C THR A 47 28.00 -17.33 9.77
N GLN A 48 28.35 -18.05 10.82
CA GLN A 48 28.79 -17.45 12.08
C GLN A 48 29.82 -16.32 11.88
N PRO A 49 29.58 -15.12 12.43
CA PRO A 49 30.53 -14.01 12.36
C PRO A 49 31.88 -14.37 12.99
N ALA A 50 32.97 -13.94 12.35
CA ALA A 50 34.32 -14.19 12.83
C ALA A 50 34.70 -13.30 14.04
N ALA A 51 34.12 -12.10 14.12
CA ALA A 51 34.39 -11.13 15.18
C ALA A 51 33.10 -10.40 15.63
N PRO A 52 32.14 -11.12 16.24
CA PRO A 52 30.99 -10.49 16.90
C PRO A 52 31.42 -9.65 18.10
N PHE A 53 30.64 -8.62 18.44
CA PHE A 53 30.80 -7.85 19.67
C PHE A 53 30.13 -8.55 20.85
N ASP A 54 30.62 -8.30 22.06
CA ASP A 54 29.98 -8.81 23.27
C ASP A 54 28.54 -8.28 23.37
N GLY A 55 27.61 -9.18 23.66
CA GLY A 55 26.18 -8.89 23.72
C GLY A 55 25.46 -9.05 22.38
N ASP A 56 26.16 -9.27 21.27
CA ASP A 56 25.50 -9.47 19.98
C ASP A 56 24.56 -10.68 20.03
N LEU A 57 23.35 -10.47 19.51
CA LEU A 57 22.32 -11.48 19.40
C LEU A 57 22.02 -11.78 17.94
N TYR A 58 21.80 -13.05 17.61
CA TYR A 58 21.45 -13.50 16.26
C TYR A 58 20.30 -14.49 16.34
N ILE A 59 19.36 -14.40 15.39
CA ILE A 59 18.36 -15.45 15.17
C ILE A 59 18.88 -16.31 14.02
N LEU A 60 19.09 -17.60 14.26
CA LEU A 60 19.65 -18.46 13.23
C LEU A 60 18.66 -18.68 12.08
N PRO A 61 19.03 -18.40 10.82
CA PRO A 61 18.26 -18.84 9.67
C PRO A 61 18.37 -20.35 9.47
N GLN A 62 17.57 -20.89 8.56
CA GLN A 62 17.74 -22.27 8.11
C GLN A 62 19.12 -22.45 7.46
N GLY A 63 19.81 -23.54 7.80
CA GLY A 63 21.14 -23.84 7.25
C GLY A 63 22.27 -23.00 7.83
N ALA A 64 22.07 -22.35 9.00
CA ALA A 64 23.14 -21.65 9.70
C ALA A 64 24.33 -22.58 9.99
N ALA A 65 25.53 -22.12 9.64
CA ALA A 65 26.77 -22.86 9.73
C ALA A 65 27.83 -22.11 10.53
N GLY A 66 28.70 -22.85 11.21
CA GLY A 66 29.79 -22.31 12.03
C GLY A 66 30.10 -23.23 13.20
N THR A 67 31.23 -23.02 13.86
CA THR A 67 31.67 -23.88 14.97
C THR A 67 30.66 -23.95 16.12
N ALA A 68 30.00 -22.83 16.44
CA ALA A 68 28.99 -22.75 17.49
C ALA A 68 27.55 -22.78 16.99
N TRP A 69 27.33 -22.43 15.71
CA TRP A 69 26.00 -22.33 15.10
C TRP A 69 25.52 -23.66 14.51
N SER A 70 26.44 -24.47 13.97
CA SER A 70 26.10 -25.78 13.40
C SER A 70 25.40 -26.69 14.41
N GLY A 71 24.33 -27.35 13.98
CA GLY A 71 23.53 -28.26 14.82
C GLY A 71 22.49 -27.56 15.71
N ARG A 72 22.42 -26.23 15.70
CA ARG A 72 21.32 -25.48 16.33
C ARG A 72 20.12 -25.39 15.39
N PRO A 73 18.88 -25.51 15.90
CA PRO A 73 17.70 -25.41 15.06
C PRO A 73 17.53 -23.99 14.50
N ALA A 74 16.91 -23.88 13.34
CA ALA A 74 16.49 -22.59 12.80
C ALA A 74 15.57 -21.87 13.80
N GLY A 75 15.74 -20.56 13.93
CA GLY A 75 15.02 -19.73 14.90
C GLY A 75 15.63 -19.70 16.30
N ALA A 76 16.71 -20.44 16.57
CA ALA A 76 17.44 -20.32 17.84
C ALA A 76 18.02 -18.91 18.01
N LEU A 77 17.88 -18.34 19.21
CA LEU A 77 18.48 -17.06 19.58
C LEU A 77 19.88 -17.34 20.16
N MET A 78 20.91 -16.90 19.46
CA MET A 78 22.30 -17.05 19.84
C MET A 78 22.84 -15.72 20.39
N ARG A 79 23.56 -15.78 21.51
CA ARG A 79 24.28 -14.64 22.11
C ARG A 79 25.77 -14.89 22.05
N PHE A 80 26.55 -13.88 21.67
CA PHE A 80 27.98 -13.87 21.85
C PHE A 80 28.36 -13.03 23.07
N GLU A 81 29.17 -13.58 23.98
CA GLU A 81 29.69 -12.85 25.13
C GLU A 81 30.93 -13.53 25.69
N SER A 82 31.92 -12.73 26.10
CA SER A 82 33.16 -13.19 26.72
C SER A 82 33.91 -14.23 25.88
N GLY A 83 33.88 -14.06 24.55
CA GLY A 83 34.54 -14.97 23.60
C GLY A 83 33.77 -16.26 23.31
N GLY A 84 32.58 -16.45 23.90
CA GLY A 84 31.77 -17.66 23.76
C GLY A 84 30.40 -17.41 23.13
N TRP A 85 29.86 -18.44 22.50
CA TRP A 85 28.48 -18.44 22.01
C TRP A 85 27.59 -19.26 22.93
N SER A 86 26.43 -18.71 23.29
CA SER A 86 25.41 -19.39 24.08
C SER A 86 24.04 -19.29 23.43
N VAL A 87 23.19 -20.28 23.68
CA VAL A 87 21.78 -20.25 23.28
C VAL A 87 20.99 -19.53 24.37
N VAL A 88 20.20 -18.53 23.97
CA VAL A 88 19.24 -17.86 24.85
C VAL A 88 17.86 -18.45 24.59
N ALA A 89 17.22 -18.97 25.62
CA ALA A 89 15.86 -19.49 25.52
C ALA A 89 14.87 -18.34 25.24
N ALA A 90 14.35 -18.28 24.02
CA ALA A 90 13.35 -17.31 23.58
C ALA A 90 11.93 -17.87 23.81
N PRO A 91 11.16 -17.36 24.80
CA PRO A 91 9.79 -17.80 25.03
C PRO A 91 8.87 -17.35 23.90
N VAL A 92 7.75 -18.06 23.71
CA VAL A 92 6.65 -17.63 22.84
C VAL A 92 6.14 -16.27 23.33
N GLY A 93 5.87 -15.36 22.40
CA GLY A 93 5.48 -13.97 22.64
C GLY A 93 6.64 -12.98 22.75
N LEU A 94 7.91 -13.45 22.75
CA LEU A 94 9.06 -12.56 22.74
C LEU A 94 9.08 -11.69 21.48
N ILE A 95 9.23 -10.38 21.66
CA ILE A 95 9.38 -9.39 20.59
C ILE A 95 10.86 -9.04 20.45
N ALA A 96 11.38 -9.08 19.22
CA ALA A 96 12.74 -8.68 18.92
C ALA A 96 12.79 -7.68 17.74
N LEU A 97 13.66 -6.68 17.85
CA LEU A 97 14.02 -5.80 16.74
C LEU A 97 15.22 -6.39 15.99
N VAL A 98 15.08 -6.60 14.69
CA VAL A 98 16.19 -7.00 13.82
C VAL A 98 16.86 -5.74 13.28
N LEU A 99 18.10 -5.49 13.69
CA LEU A 99 18.78 -4.21 13.48
C LEU A 99 19.16 -3.98 12.01
N ASP A 100 19.60 -5.00 11.30
CA ASP A 100 20.03 -4.89 9.88
C ASP A 100 18.89 -4.53 8.92
N THR A 101 17.66 -4.89 9.25
CA THR A 101 16.46 -4.76 8.39
C THR A 101 15.41 -3.82 8.98
N ALA A 102 15.60 -3.34 10.21
CA ALA A 102 14.65 -2.52 10.96
C ALA A 102 13.24 -3.15 11.07
N VAL A 103 13.16 -4.48 11.14
CA VAL A 103 11.89 -5.22 11.26
C VAL A 103 11.69 -5.72 12.68
N VAL A 104 10.47 -5.57 13.19
CA VAL A 104 10.04 -6.20 14.46
C VAL A 104 9.49 -7.59 14.19
N VAL A 105 9.99 -8.58 14.92
CA VAL A 105 9.59 -9.98 14.83
C VAL A 105 9.07 -10.48 16.18
N VAL A 106 8.14 -11.42 16.15
CA VAL A 106 7.54 -12.05 17.34
C VAL A 106 7.75 -13.56 17.29
N ARG A 107 8.18 -14.15 18.40
CA ARG A 107 8.36 -15.60 18.55
C ARG A 107 7.00 -16.28 18.75
N GLY A 108 6.58 -17.11 17.80
CA GLY A 108 5.43 -18.04 17.92
C GLY A 108 5.84 -19.45 18.30
N GLU A 109 4.91 -20.40 18.24
CA GLU A 109 5.22 -21.82 18.44
C GLU A 109 6.12 -22.33 17.30
N ASP A 110 5.75 -22.02 16.05
CA ASP A 110 6.42 -22.54 14.84
C ASP A 110 7.66 -21.76 14.39
N GLY A 111 7.93 -20.57 14.94
CA GLY A 111 9.11 -19.79 14.54
C GLY A 111 9.07 -18.32 14.94
N TRP A 112 9.85 -17.51 14.22
CA TRP A 112 9.83 -16.05 14.30
C TRP A 112 9.13 -15.48 13.06
N SER A 113 8.06 -14.72 13.25
CA SER A 113 7.32 -14.05 12.16
C SER A 113 7.30 -12.53 12.36
N PRO A 114 7.16 -11.73 11.28
CA PRO A 114 7.02 -10.28 11.41
C PRO A 114 5.82 -9.89 12.28
N LEU A 115 5.93 -8.80 13.04
CA LEU A 115 4.84 -8.30 13.89
C LEU A 115 3.54 -8.07 13.10
N GLY A 116 3.63 -7.59 11.86
CA GLY A 116 2.47 -7.39 10.99
C GLY A 116 1.65 -8.67 10.76
N GLN A 117 2.29 -9.84 10.72
CA GLN A 117 1.61 -11.13 10.58
C GLN A 117 0.89 -11.55 11.86
N TRP A 118 1.39 -11.12 13.04
CA TRP A 118 0.76 -11.33 14.33
C TRP A 118 -0.42 -10.41 14.61
N LEU A 119 -0.41 -9.21 14.03
CA LEU A 119 -1.53 -8.29 14.18
C LEU A 119 -2.82 -8.91 13.63
N GLY A 120 -2.72 -9.85 12.66
CA GLY A 120 -3.81 -10.68 12.14
C GLY A 120 -4.87 -9.88 11.37
N GLU A 121 -5.53 -8.96 12.07
CA GLU A 121 -6.60 -8.10 11.60
C GLU A 121 -6.33 -6.66 12.04
N LEU A 122 -6.23 -5.74 11.08
CA LEU A 122 -6.26 -4.31 11.36
C LEU A 122 -7.70 -3.81 11.20
N GLN A 123 -8.44 -3.75 12.30
CA GLN A 123 -9.83 -3.28 12.32
C GLN A 123 -9.96 -1.99 13.13
N GLY A 124 -10.99 -1.20 12.81
CA GLY A 124 -11.28 0.04 13.54
C GLY A 124 -10.24 1.16 13.35
N LEU A 125 -9.40 1.08 12.31
CA LEU A 125 -8.48 2.16 11.97
C LEU A 125 -9.27 3.41 11.58
N SER A 126 -9.08 4.50 12.32
CA SER A 126 -9.71 5.79 11.98
C SER A 126 -9.03 6.48 10.80
N ARG A 127 -7.75 6.18 10.53
CA ARG A 127 -6.96 6.74 9.41
C ARG A 127 -5.89 5.78 8.91
N LEU A 128 -5.67 5.77 7.59
CA LEU A 128 -4.62 5.02 6.91
C LEU A 128 -4.04 5.82 5.74
N GLY A 129 -2.77 6.21 5.84
CA GLY A 129 -2.04 6.93 4.81
C GLY A 129 -0.97 6.07 4.14
N LEU A 130 -0.99 5.96 2.82
CA LEU A 130 0.04 5.29 2.01
C LEU A 130 0.78 6.32 1.15
N GLY A 131 2.06 6.55 1.41
CA GLY A 131 2.87 7.56 0.69
C GLY A 131 2.48 9.02 0.99
N THR A 132 1.54 9.24 1.90
CA THR A 132 1.05 10.54 2.34
C THR A 132 0.42 10.44 3.74
N THR A 133 0.13 11.57 4.37
CA THR A 133 -0.60 11.62 5.65
C THR A 133 -2.10 11.63 5.41
N ALA A 134 -2.84 10.73 6.07
CA ALA A 134 -4.30 10.74 6.08
C ALA A 134 -4.84 11.78 7.08
N ASP A 135 -5.91 12.47 6.72
CA ASP A 135 -6.53 13.50 7.53
C ASP A 135 -8.01 13.19 7.86
N ALA A 136 -8.74 14.14 8.46
CA ALA A 136 -10.15 13.95 8.81
C ALA A 136 -11.06 13.90 7.57
N ALA A 137 -10.68 14.61 6.51
CA ALA A 137 -11.44 14.67 5.26
C ALA A 137 -11.11 13.47 4.35
N ASN A 138 -9.90 12.93 4.47
CA ASN A 138 -9.39 11.77 3.73
C ASN A 138 -8.85 10.72 4.71
N PRO A 139 -9.74 9.99 5.43
CA PRO A 139 -9.31 8.93 6.36
C PRO A 139 -8.51 7.82 5.68
N LEU A 140 -8.77 7.53 4.42
CA LEU A 140 -7.92 6.73 3.56
C LEU A 140 -7.27 7.64 2.52
N ALA A 141 -5.94 7.82 2.59
CA ALA A 141 -5.20 8.67 1.68
C ALA A 141 -4.05 7.90 1.01
N VAL A 142 -4.01 7.88 -0.32
CA VAL A 142 -3.02 7.12 -1.08
C VAL A 142 -2.34 8.03 -2.11
N LYS A 143 -1.01 8.16 -2.02
CA LYS A 143 -0.17 8.87 -2.99
C LYS A 143 0.77 7.89 -3.68
N THR A 144 0.38 7.43 -4.86
CA THR A 144 1.08 6.39 -5.64
C THR A 144 0.96 6.65 -7.14
N ASN A 145 1.81 6.00 -7.94
CA ASN A 145 1.69 6.00 -9.41
C ASN A 145 0.66 4.98 -9.91
N THR A 146 0.52 3.85 -9.21
CA THR A 146 -0.42 2.77 -9.56
C THR A 146 -1.02 2.13 -8.32
N ALA A 147 -2.25 1.62 -8.45
CA ALA A 147 -2.91 0.81 -7.44
C ALA A 147 -3.54 -0.42 -8.13
N LEU A 148 -3.15 -1.62 -7.72
CA LEU A 148 -3.74 -2.87 -8.18
C LEU A 148 -4.66 -3.42 -7.10
N PHE A 149 -5.92 -3.60 -7.46
CA PHE A 149 -6.86 -4.40 -6.70
C PHE A 149 -7.06 -5.69 -7.49
N THR A 150 -6.80 -6.84 -6.85
CA THR A 150 -6.93 -8.16 -7.47
C THR A 150 -7.78 -9.05 -6.60
N ALA A 151 -8.57 -9.91 -7.24
CA ALA A 151 -9.30 -10.95 -6.53
C ALA A 151 -8.32 -11.93 -5.88
N ARG A 152 -8.72 -12.48 -4.74
CA ARG A 152 -8.03 -13.62 -4.12
C ARG A 152 -8.46 -14.89 -4.83
N GLY A 153 -7.52 -15.63 -5.39
CA GLY A 153 -7.82 -16.82 -6.18
C GLY A 153 -8.27 -18.01 -5.33
N ALA A 154 -8.89 -19.00 -5.97
CA ALA A 154 -9.32 -20.24 -5.31
C ALA A 154 -8.16 -21.01 -4.65
N ALA A 155 -6.98 -21.03 -5.28
CA ALA A 155 -5.77 -21.65 -4.72
C ALA A 155 -5.29 -20.95 -3.42
N GLU A 156 -5.66 -19.69 -3.23
CA GLU A 156 -5.36 -18.92 -2.04
C GLU A 156 -6.53 -18.96 -1.03
N GLY A 157 -7.61 -19.69 -1.32
CA GLY A 157 -8.81 -19.78 -0.49
C GLY A 157 -9.84 -18.65 -0.70
N GLY A 158 -9.77 -17.92 -1.81
CA GLY A 158 -10.80 -16.97 -2.24
C GLY A 158 -11.78 -17.56 -3.25
N ASP A 159 -12.72 -16.74 -3.74
CA ASP A 159 -13.70 -17.12 -4.77
C ASP A 159 -13.32 -16.65 -6.19
N GLY A 160 -12.22 -15.89 -6.32
CA GLY A 160 -11.77 -15.34 -7.60
C GLY A 160 -12.53 -14.10 -8.07
N ASP A 161 -13.51 -13.62 -7.31
CA ASP A 161 -14.26 -12.40 -7.63
C ASP A 161 -13.64 -11.17 -6.93
N LEU A 162 -13.65 -10.02 -7.62
CA LEU A 162 -13.32 -8.73 -7.03
C LEU A 162 -14.52 -7.81 -7.10
N ARG A 163 -14.91 -7.23 -5.96
CA ARG A 163 -15.98 -6.23 -5.86
C ARG A 163 -15.51 -5.04 -5.04
N LEU A 164 -15.76 -3.85 -5.55
CA LEU A 164 -15.66 -2.60 -4.78
C LEU A 164 -17.09 -2.15 -4.46
N THR A 165 -17.57 -2.51 -3.28
CA THR A 165 -18.90 -2.11 -2.82
C THR A 165 -18.79 -0.76 -2.13
N LEU A 166 -19.48 0.24 -2.69
CA LEU A 166 -19.60 1.58 -2.13
C LEU A 166 -21.04 1.77 -1.65
N ASN A 167 -21.24 2.47 -0.54
CA ASN A 167 -22.56 2.71 0.04
C ASN A 167 -22.70 4.17 0.49
N LYS A 168 -23.90 4.74 0.31
CA LYS A 168 -24.30 6.03 0.86
C LYS A 168 -25.52 5.86 1.76
N GLU A 169 -25.74 6.79 2.69
CA GLU A 169 -26.78 6.66 3.72
C GLU A 169 -28.19 6.89 3.16
N ALA A 170 -28.36 7.92 2.34
CA ALA A 170 -29.63 8.32 1.77
C ALA A 170 -29.57 8.60 0.26
N ALA A 171 -30.74 8.64 -0.37
CA ALA A 171 -30.88 8.92 -1.80
C ALA A 171 -30.28 10.29 -2.19
N GLY A 172 -30.42 11.30 -1.32
CA GLY A 172 -29.90 12.65 -1.55
C GLY A 172 -28.37 12.80 -1.40
N ASP A 173 -27.68 11.78 -0.89
CA ASP A 173 -26.23 11.84 -0.69
C ASP A 173 -25.45 11.57 -1.99
N VAL A 174 -24.13 11.67 -1.88
CA VAL A 174 -23.19 11.46 -2.99
C VAL A 174 -22.42 10.16 -2.78
N LEU A 175 -22.48 9.28 -3.79
CA LEU A 175 -21.58 8.15 -3.96
C LEU A 175 -21.00 8.24 -5.37
N SER A 176 -19.72 8.51 -5.49
CA SER A 176 -19.11 8.78 -6.79
C SER A 176 -17.62 8.45 -6.88
N LEU A 177 -17.16 8.36 -8.12
CA LEU A 177 -15.76 8.44 -8.49
C LEU A 177 -15.51 9.83 -9.07
N LEU A 178 -14.67 10.62 -8.38
CA LEU A 178 -14.30 11.98 -8.78
C LEU A 178 -12.94 11.97 -9.49
N PHE A 179 -12.92 12.37 -10.75
CA PHE A 179 -11.72 12.53 -11.55
C PHE A 179 -11.23 13.97 -11.48
N GLN A 180 -9.96 14.19 -11.13
CA GLN A 180 -9.40 15.51 -10.87
C GLN A 180 -8.10 15.79 -11.64
N SER A 181 -7.80 17.08 -11.81
CA SER A 181 -6.47 17.57 -12.20
C SER A 181 -6.11 18.78 -11.35
N GLY A 182 -4.93 18.78 -10.74
CA GLY A 182 -4.48 19.85 -9.84
C GLY A 182 -5.45 20.09 -8.67
N TYR A 183 -6.04 19.03 -8.10
CA TYR A 183 -7.06 19.06 -7.04
C TYR A 183 -8.40 19.71 -7.45
N GLY A 184 -8.62 20.02 -8.72
CA GLY A 184 -9.92 20.48 -9.25
C GLY A 184 -10.70 19.35 -9.92
N GLY A 185 -11.99 19.23 -9.62
CA GLY A 185 -12.90 18.28 -10.27
C GLY A 185 -13.00 18.49 -11.77
N ARG A 186 -13.06 17.40 -12.55
CA ARG A 186 -13.22 17.42 -14.02
C ARG A 186 -14.35 16.54 -14.49
N ALA A 187 -14.52 15.38 -13.87
CA ALA A 187 -15.63 14.48 -14.12
C ALA A 187 -16.03 13.76 -12.82
N GLU A 188 -17.30 13.44 -12.69
CA GLU A 188 -17.83 12.71 -11.54
C GLU A 188 -18.84 11.67 -12.04
N LEU A 189 -18.58 10.39 -11.75
CA LEU A 189 -19.43 9.26 -12.11
C LEU A 189 -20.03 8.64 -10.85
N GLY A 190 -21.36 8.55 -10.74
CA GLY A 190 -21.99 7.87 -9.61
C GLY A 190 -23.45 8.23 -9.36
N LEU A 191 -23.89 7.94 -8.13
CA LEU A 191 -25.23 8.22 -7.58
C LEU A 191 -25.16 9.56 -6.82
N THR A 192 -25.30 10.66 -7.56
CA THR A 192 -24.92 12.01 -7.08
C THR A 192 -26.15 12.89 -6.82
N GLY A 193 -26.70 12.80 -5.60
CA GLY A 193 -27.92 13.52 -5.21
C GLY A 193 -29.24 12.83 -5.54
N ASP A 194 -29.17 11.63 -6.13
CA ASP A 194 -30.30 10.72 -6.36
C ASP A 194 -29.82 9.26 -6.44
N GLU A 195 -30.71 8.33 -6.77
CA GLU A 195 -30.39 6.90 -6.94
C GLU A 195 -30.16 6.48 -8.40
N ASN A 196 -29.99 7.43 -9.32
CA ASN A 196 -29.72 7.17 -10.73
C ASN A 196 -28.22 7.25 -11.01
N LEU A 197 -27.70 6.33 -11.83
CA LEU A 197 -26.31 6.44 -12.29
C LEU A 197 -26.18 7.64 -13.22
N SER A 198 -25.22 8.53 -12.96
CA SER A 198 -24.98 9.72 -13.77
C SER A 198 -23.50 10.00 -13.96
N LEU A 199 -23.17 10.64 -15.08
CA LEU A 199 -21.87 11.25 -15.33
C LEU A 199 -22.04 12.76 -15.44
N LYS A 200 -21.31 13.52 -14.62
CA LYS A 200 -21.21 14.98 -14.69
C LYS A 200 -19.78 15.37 -15.06
N VAL A 201 -19.63 16.49 -15.78
CA VAL A 201 -18.33 17.07 -16.15
C VAL A 201 -18.28 18.53 -15.75
N SER A 202 -17.07 19.03 -15.50
CA SER A 202 -16.84 20.41 -15.07
C SER A 202 -15.60 21.01 -15.74
N PRO A 203 -15.70 22.24 -16.30
CA PRO A 203 -14.54 22.94 -16.86
C PRO A 203 -13.63 23.54 -15.78
N ASP A 204 -14.18 23.88 -14.61
CA ASP A 204 -13.53 24.68 -13.56
C ASP A 204 -13.49 23.97 -12.18
N GLY A 205 -14.17 22.84 -12.03
CA GLY A 205 -14.32 22.09 -10.77
C GLY A 205 -15.44 22.59 -9.87
N SER A 206 -16.22 23.59 -10.30
CA SER A 206 -17.32 24.21 -9.52
C SER A 206 -18.64 24.22 -10.28
N THR A 207 -18.60 24.51 -11.58
CA THR A 207 -19.74 24.48 -12.48
C THR A 207 -19.87 23.08 -13.07
N TRP A 208 -20.96 22.37 -12.75
CA TRP A 208 -21.18 20.99 -13.17
C TRP A 208 -22.27 20.88 -14.23
N VAL A 209 -22.00 20.11 -15.28
CA VAL A 209 -22.95 19.80 -16.35
C VAL A 209 -23.13 18.28 -16.40
N ARG A 210 -24.38 17.79 -16.30
CA ARG A 210 -24.67 16.38 -16.48
C ARG A 210 -24.55 16.01 -17.96
N ALA A 211 -23.72 15.03 -18.28
CA ALA A 211 -23.51 14.52 -19.62
C ALA A 211 -24.57 13.47 -19.98
N PHE A 212 -24.76 12.49 -19.10
CA PHE A 212 -25.84 11.52 -19.21
C PHE A 212 -26.32 11.05 -17.83
N GLY A 213 -27.51 10.43 -17.81
CA GLY A 213 -28.05 9.70 -16.68
C GLY A 213 -28.77 8.43 -17.12
N VAL A 214 -28.83 7.42 -16.25
CA VAL A 214 -29.55 6.17 -16.44
C VAL A 214 -30.68 6.10 -15.42
N ASP A 215 -31.92 6.03 -15.91
CA ASP A 215 -33.08 5.85 -15.06
C ASP A 215 -33.07 4.44 -14.45
N ARG A 216 -33.03 4.36 -13.11
CA ARG A 216 -32.89 3.08 -12.41
C ARG A 216 -34.09 2.13 -12.57
N ALA A 217 -35.29 2.66 -12.85
CA ALA A 217 -36.51 1.87 -12.94
C ALA A 217 -36.67 1.21 -14.32
N THR A 218 -36.22 1.91 -15.37
CA THR A 218 -36.41 1.51 -16.78
C THR A 218 -35.12 1.10 -17.47
N GLY A 219 -33.96 1.42 -16.89
CA GLY A 219 -32.65 1.20 -17.51
C GLY A 219 -32.35 2.12 -18.71
N ARG A 220 -33.21 3.12 -18.98
CA ARG A 220 -33.05 4.02 -20.13
C ARG A 220 -31.98 5.07 -19.85
N ILE A 221 -31.09 5.26 -20.83
CA ILE A 221 -30.10 6.34 -20.81
C ILE A 221 -30.65 7.60 -21.47
N ALA A 222 -30.42 8.75 -20.84
CA ALA A 222 -30.70 10.07 -21.40
C ALA A 222 -29.41 10.88 -21.51
N PHE A 223 -29.23 11.58 -22.64
CA PHE A 223 -28.13 12.53 -22.86
C PHE A 223 -28.69 13.94 -22.72
N ASP A 224 -28.45 14.57 -21.57
CA ASP A 224 -29.02 15.87 -21.22
C ASP A 224 -28.61 17.00 -22.17
N LYS A 225 -27.47 16.85 -22.84
CA LYS A 225 -26.95 17.79 -23.85
C LYS A 225 -27.03 17.24 -25.28
N GLY A 226 -27.72 16.12 -25.46
CA GLY A 226 -27.76 15.37 -26.72
C GLY A 226 -26.49 14.55 -26.98
N ALA A 227 -26.55 13.67 -27.98
CA ALA A 227 -25.40 12.93 -28.50
C ALA A 227 -25.10 13.43 -29.91
N THR A 228 -24.00 14.15 -30.10
CA THR A 228 -23.59 14.62 -31.42
C THR A 228 -22.67 13.59 -32.06
N ARG A 229 -23.16 12.86 -33.06
CA ARG A 229 -22.32 12.17 -34.02
C ARG A 229 -21.95 13.17 -35.12
N ARG A 230 -20.66 13.35 -35.41
CA ARG A 230 -20.16 14.25 -36.47
C ARG A 230 -19.29 13.45 -37.44
N GLU A 231 -19.57 13.58 -38.73
CA GLU A 231 -18.77 13.04 -39.83
C GLU A 231 -18.47 14.21 -40.78
N THR A 232 -17.23 14.28 -41.26
CA THR A 232 -16.79 15.37 -42.15
C THR A 232 -16.45 14.77 -43.51
N THR A 233 -17.15 15.24 -44.55
CA THR A 233 -16.87 14.90 -45.95
C THR A 233 -16.34 16.14 -46.66
N VAL A 234 -15.14 16.05 -47.25
CA VAL A 234 -14.54 17.14 -48.00
C VAL A 234 -14.79 16.93 -49.49
N PHE A 235 -15.39 17.93 -50.14
CA PHE A 235 -15.55 17.97 -51.59
C PHE A 235 -14.43 18.83 -52.19
N THR A 236 -13.52 18.21 -52.94
CA THR A 236 -12.46 18.93 -53.71
C THR A 236 -12.85 19.15 -55.18
N THR A 237 -13.99 18.59 -55.58
CA THR A 237 -14.68 18.75 -56.87
C THR A 237 -16.18 18.68 -56.59
N ASP A 238 -17.00 19.05 -57.58
CA ASP A 238 -18.46 18.90 -57.47
C ASP A 238 -18.85 17.46 -57.12
N GLY A 239 -19.83 17.29 -56.23
CA GLY A 239 -20.31 15.99 -55.78
C GLY A 239 -21.59 16.08 -54.96
N ALA A 240 -22.29 14.95 -54.82
CA ALA A 240 -23.47 14.83 -53.98
C ALA A 240 -23.10 14.33 -52.59
N TYR A 241 -23.70 14.91 -51.55
CA TYR A 241 -23.61 14.41 -50.18
C TYR A 241 -24.92 13.72 -49.82
N GLU A 242 -24.85 12.44 -49.44
CA GLU A 242 -25.98 11.73 -48.86
C GLU A 242 -25.86 11.80 -47.33
N PRO A 243 -26.77 12.52 -46.64
CA PRO A 243 -26.76 12.58 -45.19
C PRO A 243 -26.99 11.17 -44.63
N PRO A 244 -26.10 10.67 -43.75
CA PRO A 244 -26.29 9.35 -43.20
C PRO A 244 -27.55 9.32 -42.33
N SER A 245 -28.18 8.15 -42.20
CA SER A 245 -29.49 7.98 -41.56
C SER A 245 -29.58 8.45 -40.10
N TRP A 246 -28.44 8.66 -39.45
CA TRP A 246 -28.32 9.17 -38.09
C TRP A 246 -28.16 10.70 -37.99
N ALA A 247 -27.88 11.40 -39.10
CA ALA A 247 -27.62 12.84 -39.10
C ALA A 247 -28.91 13.62 -38.79
N ARG A 248 -28.82 14.55 -37.83
CA ARG A 248 -29.93 15.43 -37.41
C ARG A 248 -29.75 16.88 -37.85
N TRP A 249 -28.51 17.29 -38.12
CA TRP A 249 -28.15 18.59 -38.65
C TRP A 249 -26.88 18.45 -39.49
N ILE A 250 -26.72 19.34 -40.48
CA ILE A 250 -25.57 19.38 -41.39
C ILE A 250 -25.01 20.79 -41.34
N GLU A 251 -23.70 20.92 -41.18
CA GLU A 251 -22.97 22.17 -41.30
C GLU A 251 -22.13 22.11 -42.59
N ALA A 252 -22.41 22.99 -43.55
CA ALA A 252 -21.65 23.11 -44.79
C ALA A 252 -20.77 24.35 -44.74
N VAL A 253 -19.45 24.17 -44.90
CA VAL A 253 -18.48 25.27 -44.94
C VAL A 253 -17.91 25.38 -46.35
N CYS A 254 -18.22 26.46 -47.05
CA CYS A 254 -17.68 26.75 -48.38
C CYS A 254 -16.40 27.58 -48.25
N VAL A 255 -15.27 27.05 -48.73
CA VAL A 255 -14.00 27.79 -48.80
C VAL A 255 -13.77 28.22 -50.24
N GLY A 256 -14.02 29.49 -50.55
CA GLY A 256 -13.80 30.04 -51.89
C GLY A 256 -12.32 30.25 -52.18
N GLY A 257 -11.80 29.68 -53.27
CA GLY A 257 -10.52 30.06 -53.83
C GLY A 257 -10.65 31.43 -54.50
N GLY A 258 -10.06 32.48 -53.93
CA GLY A 258 -10.15 33.83 -54.47
C GLY A 258 -9.59 33.92 -55.90
N GLY A 259 -10.46 34.09 -56.89
CA GLY A 259 -10.11 34.35 -58.29
C GLY A 259 -10.51 35.76 -58.69
N GLY A 260 -9.59 36.72 -58.58
CA GLY A 260 -9.76 38.07 -59.13
C GLY A 260 -9.47 38.08 -60.63
N GLY A 261 -10.52 38.05 -61.45
CA GLY A 261 -10.45 38.29 -62.89
C GLY A 261 -10.77 39.75 -63.24
N GLY A 262 -10.03 40.32 -64.19
CA GLY A 262 -10.29 41.64 -64.74
C GLY A 262 -9.44 41.95 -65.97
N SER A 263 -9.73 41.30 -67.11
CA SER A 263 -9.23 41.72 -68.42
C SER A 263 -10.38 42.03 -69.37
N GLY A 264 -10.41 43.27 -69.85
CA GLY A 264 -10.97 43.69 -71.13
C GLY A 264 -12.45 44.09 -71.13
N MET A 265 -12.71 45.39 -71.25
CA MET A 265 -13.43 45.98 -72.38
C MET A 265 -13.19 47.51 -72.42
N ALA A 266 -12.44 47.95 -73.43
CA ALA A 266 -12.54 49.26 -74.07
C ALA A 266 -12.18 49.04 -75.56
#